data_AF-A0A9Q4G291-F1
#
_entry.id   AF-A0A9Q4G291-F1
#
_cell.length_a   1.000
_cell.length_b   1.000
_cell.length_c   1.000
_cell.angle_alpha   90.00
_cell.angle_beta   90.00
_cell.angle_gamma   90.00
#
_symmetry.space_group_name_H-M   'P 1'
#
loop_
_entity.id
_entity.type
_entity.pdbx_description
1 polymer ?
#
loop_
_entity_poly.entity_id
_entity_poly.type
_entity_poly.pdbx_seq_one_letter_code
_entity_poly.pdbx_strand_id
1 'polypeptide(L)'
;MKQQQGATLITVLIILVLVTLLGTIAVKSGILGLKIATNSQVNALLMGNSDSALFNIENPDQVARQLALDGMFAYFNSSANANDELVFCYRASENSFFKLSKASAITADGSTTKIGVDGFCKANQFAMGRSAVLSQVYLTKNATTSTPFGGVPKGTSLGQSNVPVTTHNIGATVISVLPSFAGATTTQIEGCFKQRASAVGACFEGLGIPYNMQHSDYTVGGQPKLVS
;
A
#
# COMPACT_ATOMS: atom_id res chain seq x y z
N MET A 1 12.32 53.27 56.38
CA MET A 1 11.56 52.65 55.29
C MET A 1 12.52 51.98 54.29
N LYS A 2 13.04 50.77 54.56
CA LYS A 2 13.94 50.04 53.63
C LYS A 2 13.69 48.51 53.55
N GLN A 3 12.57 48.02 54.09
CA GLN A 3 12.28 46.58 54.19
C GLN A 3 11.45 46.01 53.02
N GLN A 4 11.01 46.86 52.09
CA GLN A 4 10.09 46.49 51.00
C GLN A 4 10.80 46.12 49.68
N GLN A 5 12.09 46.46 49.50
CA GLN A 5 12.81 46.22 48.24
C GLN A 5 13.29 44.77 48.05
N GLY A 6 13.44 43.99 49.13
CA GLY A 6 13.83 42.57 49.04
C GLY A 6 12.66 41.65 48.71
N ALA A 7 11.47 41.96 49.24
CA ALA A 7 10.27 41.15 49.03
C ALA A 7 9.75 41.21 47.59
N THR A 8 9.87 42.38 46.92
CA THR A 8 9.46 42.56 45.53
C THR A 8 10.36 41.80 44.54
N LEU A 9 11.66 41.66 44.84
CA LEU A 9 12.57 40.91 43.97
C LEU A 9 12.24 39.40 43.99
N ILE A 10 11.96 38.86 45.18
CA ILE A 10 11.63 37.44 45.37
C ILE A 10 10.29 37.10 44.71
N THR A 11 9.28 37.96 44.86
CA THR A 11 7.95 37.72 44.27
C THR A 11 8.02 37.72 42.74
N VAL A 12 8.76 38.65 42.14
CA VAL A 12 8.96 38.71 40.68
C VAL A 12 9.70 37.47 40.18
N LEU A 13 10.71 36.99 40.90
CA LEU A 13 11.49 35.81 40.51
C LEU A 13 10.64 34.54 40.54
N ILE A 14 9.77 34.38 41.54
CA ILE A 14 8.82 33.25 41.63
C ILE A 14 7.81 33.30 40.48
N ILE A 15 7.28 34.48 40.16
CA ILE A 15 6.34 34.65 39.05
C ILE A 15 7.02 34.29 37.71
N LEU A 16 8.26 34.72 37.49
CA LEU A 16 9.04 34.35 36.29
C LEU A 16 9.25 32.84 36.17
N VAL A 17 9.55 32.15 37.28
CA VAL A 17 9.69 30.69 37.30
C VAL A 17 8.36 29.99 36.97
N LEU A 18 7.23 30.48 37.49
CA LEU A 18 5.91 29.91 37.18
C LEU A 18 5.52 30.12 35.71
N VAL A 19 5.75 31.31 35.16
CA VAL A 19 5.42 31.62 33.75
C VAL A 19 6.30 30.80 32.80
N THR A 20 7.58 30.60 33.10
CA THR A 20 8.48 29.77 32.28
C THR A 20 8.10 28.29 32.33
N LEU A 21 7.73 27.74 33.49
CA LEU A 21 7.21 26.37 33.61
C LEU A 21 5.96 26.15 32.77
N LEU A 22 4.96 27.04 32.89
CA LEU A 22 3.73 26.97 32.10
C LEU A 22 4.01 27.13 30.60
N GLY A 23 4.92 28.02 30.22
CA GLY A 23 5.36 28.21 28.84
C GLY A 23 5.99 26.95 28.25
N THR A 24 6.88 26.27 28.99
CA THR A 24 7.52 25.03 28.50
C THR A 24 6.53 23.89 28.32
N ILE A 25 5.53 23.75 29.20
CA ILE A 25 4.48 22.74 29.10
C ILE A 25 3.59 23.03 27.89
N ALA A 26 3.17 24.29 27.69
CA ALA A 26 2.34 24.68 26.55
C ALA A 26 3.03 24.42 25.20
N VAL A 27 4.33 24.75 25.10
CA VAL A 27 5.12 24.50 23.88
C VAL A 27 5.27 22.99 23.63
N LYS A 28 5.55 22.19 24.66
CA LYS A 28 5.63 20.71 24.53
C LYS A 28 4.29 20.11 24.10
N SER A 29 3.19 20.53 24.70
CA SER A 29 1.83 20.07 24.34
C SER A 29 1.46 20.47 22.91
N GLY A 30 1.84 21.66 22.46
CA GLY A 30 1.66 22.09 21.07
C GLY A 30 2.44 21.23 20.07
N ILE A 31 3.72 20.96 20.33
CA ILE A 31 4.56 20.13 19.46
C ILE A 31 4.06 18.68 19.43
N LEU A 32 3.63 18.13 20.56
CA LEU A 32 3.04 16.79 20.66
C LEU A 32 1.71 16.72 19.88
N GLY A 33 0.85 17.73 20.03
CA GLY A 33 -0.40 17.84 19.27
C GLY A 33 -0.17 17.92 17.76
N LEU A 34 0.82 18.71 17.31
CA LEU A 34 1.19 18.78 15.89
C LEU A 34 1.69 17.43 15.38
N LYS A 35 2.59 16.74 16.10
CA LYS A 35 3.09 15.42 15.68
C LYS A 35 1.99 14.37 15.56
N ILE A 36 1.05 14.34 16.51
CA ILE A 36 -0.08 13.40 16.50
C ILE A 36 -1.05 13.73 15.35
N ALA A 37 -1.35 15.02 15.14
CA ALA A 37 -2.21 15.46 14.04
C ALA A 37 -1.57 15.19 12.67
N THR A 38 -0.28 15.46 12.50
CA THR A 38 0.44 15.18 11.25
C THR A 38 0.52 13.67 10.99
N ASN A 39 0.78 12.83 11.99
CA ASN A 39 0.78 11.37 11.80
C ASN A 39 -0.61 10.82 11.46
N SER A 40 -1.66 11.33 12.10
CA SER A 40 -3.05 10.97 11.76
C SER A 40 -3.45 11.43 10.35
N GLN A 41 -3.02 12.61 9.92
CA GLN A 41 -3.26 13.10 8.55
C GLN A 41 -2.50 12.28 7.51
N VAL A 42 -1.27 11.87 7.83
CA VAL A 42 -0.46 10.94 7.04
C VAL A 42 -1.18 9.61 6.88
N ASN A 43 -1.64 8.99 7.97
CA ASN A 43 -2.33 7.70 7.91
C ASN A 43 -3.64 7.79 7.12
N ALA A 44 -4.45 8.84 7.31
CA ALA A 44 -5.68 9.03 6.55
C ALA A 44 -5.41 9.19 5.03
N LEU A 45 -4.34 9.87 4.66
CA LEU A 45 -3.93 10.02 3.27
C LEU A 45 -3.46 8.69 2.65
N LEU A 46 -2.69 7.91 3.41
CA LEU A 46 -2.23 6.58 2.98
C LEU A 46 -3.41 5.62 2.82
N MET A 47 -4.33 5.59 3.79
CA MET A 47 -5.56 4.78 3.74
C MET A 47 -6.40 5.13 2.51
N GLY A 48 -6.71 6.42 2.29
CA GLY A 48 -7.49 6.82 1.12
C GLY A 48 -6.82 6.49 -0.22
N ASN A 49 -5.48 6.43 -0.27
CA ASN A 49 -4.77 5.98 -1.47
C ASN A 49 -4.88 4.47 -1.68
N SER A 50 -4.68 3.70 -0.61
CA SER A 50 -4.84 2.25 -0.64
C SER A 50 -6.26 1.87 -1.05
N ASP A 51 -7.28 2.52 -0.49
CA ASP A 51 -8.69 2.34 -0.84
C ASP A 51 -8.96 2.69 -2.31
N SER A 52 -8.38 3.79 -2.81
CA SER A 52 -8.51 4.18 -4.22
C SER A 52 -7.87 3.16 -5.16
N ALA A 53 -6.70 2.62 -4.82
CA ALA A 53 -6.06 1.58 -5.61
C ALA A 53 -6.91 0.29 -5.60
N LEU A 54 -7.45 -0.07 -4.44
CA LEU A 54 -8.31 -1.25 -4.28
C LEU A 54 -9.62 -1.12 -5.06
N PHE A 55 -10.27 0.03 -5.00
CA PHE A 55 -11.48 0.31 -5.77
C PHE A 55 -11.29 0.17 -7.28
N ASN A 56 -10.09 0.51 -7.79
CA ASN A 56 -9.77 0.30 -9.20
C ASN A 56 -9.51 -1.17 -9.58
N ILE A 57 -9.14 -2.02 -8.61
CA ILE A 57 -9.12 -3.49 -8.78
C ILE A 57 -10.56 -4.02 -8.87
N GLU A 58 -11.47 -3.46 -8.07
CA GLU A 58 -12.87 -3.89 -7.98
C GLU A 58 -13.77 -3.37 -9.12
N ASN A 59 -13.30 -2.41 -9.92
CA ASN A 59 -14.13 -1.76 -10.92
C ASN A 59 -14.64 -2.77 -11.98
N PRO A 60 -15.96 -3.09 -11.99
CA PRO A 60 -16.52 -4.18 -12.80
C PRO A 60 -16.35 -3.96 -14.31
N ASP A 61 -16.29 -2.70 -14.76
CA ASP A 61 -16.07 -2.35 -16.17
C ASP A 61 -14.64 -2.69 -16.64
N GLN A 62 -13.69 -2.78 -15.70
CA GLN A 62 -12.30 -3.13 -15.97
C GLN A 62 -11.99 -4.59 -15.62
N VAL A 63 -12.77 -5.26 -14.77
CA VAL A 63 -12.56 -6.68 -14.41
C VAL A 63 -12.54 -7.58 -15.65
N ALA A 64 -13.43 -7.38 -16.62
CA ALA A 64 -13.43 -8.15 -17.87
C ALA A 64 -12.14 -7.97 -18.69
N ARG A 65 -11.54 -6.77 -18.66
CA ARG A 65 -10.24 -6.47 -19.29
C ARG A 65 -9.07 -6.97 -18.46
N GLN A 66 -9.19 -7.00 -17.13
CA GLN A 66 -8.20 -7.55 -16.21
C GLN A 66 -8.18 -9.10 -16.20
N LEU A 67 -9.27 -9.73 -16.63
CA LEU A 67 -9.40 -11.17 -16.91
C LEU A 67 -9.01 -11.53 -18.35
N ALA A 68 -8.81 -10.55 -19.24
CA ALA A 68 -8.29 -10.79 -20.58
C ALA A 68 -6.84 -11.31 -20.52
N LEU A 69 -6.33 -11.89 -21.61
CA LEU A 69 -5.00 -12.53 -21.67
C LEU A 69 -3.84 -11.62 -21.25
N ASP A 70 -3.99 -10.29 -21.38
CA ASP A 70 -3.02 -9.26 -20.99
C ASP A 70 -3.33 -8.61 -19.63
N GLY A 71 -4.39 -9.05 -18.97
CA GLY A 71 -4.84 -8.55 -17.68
C GLY A 71 -4.06 -9.12 -16.50
N MET A 72 -4.17 -8.44 -15.35
CA MET A 72 -3.38 -8.76 -14.15
C MET A 72 -3.61 -10.18 -13.63
N PHE A 73 -4.81 -10.74 -13.81
CA PHE A 73 -5.15 -12.07 -13.29
C PHE A 73 -4.67 -13.20 -14.20
N ALA A 74 -4.55 -12.93 -15.52
CA ALA A 74 -4.09 -13.92 -16.49
C ALA A 74 -2.64 -14.36 -16.24
N TYR A 75 -1.83 -13.55 -15.55
CA TYR A 75 -0.48 -13.92 -15.12
C TYR A 75 -0.45 -15.23 -14.30
N PHE A 76 -1.48 -15.48 -13.50
CA PHE A 76 -1.60 -16.65 -12.61
C PHE A 76 -2.25 -17.88 -13.26
N ASN A 77 -2.56 -17.82 -14.56
CA ASN A 77 -3.04 -18.97 -15.33
C ASN A 77 -1.96 -20.05 -15.47
N SER A 78 -0.69 -19.63 -15.57
CA SER A 78 0.45 -20.55 -15.59
C SER A 78 0.75 -21.08 -14.19
N SER A 79 0.85 -22.41 -14.05
CA SER A 79 1.26 -23.04 -12.79
C SER A 79 2.67 -22.62 -12.35
N ALA A 80 3.54 -22.25 -13.30
CA ALA A 80 4.89 -21.74 -13.02
C ALA A 80 4.90 -20.37 -12.34
N ASN A 81 3.77 -19.66 -12.31
CA ASN A 81 3.63 -18.34 -11.68
C ASN A 81 2.75 -18.38 -10.43
N ALA A 82 2.28 -19.57 -10.01
CA ALA A 82 1.30 -19.70 -8.93
C ALA A 82 1.83 -19.19 -7.58
N ASN A 83 3.15 -19.25 -7.37
CA ASN A 83 3.81 -18.83 -6.13
C ASN A 83 4.49 -17.47 -6.24
N ASP A 84 4.33 -16.78 -7.35
CA ASP A 84 4.92 -15.46 -7.57
C ASP A 84 4.00 -14.36 -7.02
N GLU A 85 4.58 -13.21 -6.72
CA GLU A 85 3.83 -11.98 -6.46
C GLU A 85 3.92 -11.09 -7.69
N LEU A 86 2.79 -10.84 -8.34
CA LEU A 86 2.73 -9.85 -9.42
C LEU A 86 2.64 -8.48 -8.77
N VAL A 87 3.56 -7.58 -9.12
CA VAL A 87 3.67 -6.26 -8.50
C VAL A 87 3.63 -5.15 -9.54
N PHE A 88 2.97 -4.05 -9.20
CA PHE A 88 2.98 -2.84 -10.01
C PHE A 88 2.79 -1.60 -9.14
N CYS A 89 3.37 -0.49 -9.58
CA CYS A 89 3.23 0.79 -8.92
C CYS A 89 1.95 1.49 -9.37
N TYR A 90 1.13 1.93 -8.42
CA TYR A 90 -0.04 2.74 -8.70
C TYR A 90 0.40 4.19 -8.96
N ARG A 91 0.18 4.68 -10.18
CA ARG A 91 0.66 5.98 -10.65
C ARG A 91 -0.51 6.85 -11.08
N ALA A 92 -0.65 8.03 -10.49
CA ALA A 92 -1.67 9.00 -10.90
C ALA A 92 -1.45 9.55 -12.32
N SER A 93 -0.21 9.49 -12.83
CA SER A 93 0.15 9.98 -14.16
C SER A 93 -0.26 9.03 -15.30
N GLU A 94 -0.74 7.82 -14.99
CA GLU A 94 -1.12 6.82 -15.99
C GLU A 94 -2.63 6.78 -16.18
N ASN A 95 -3.10 6.79 -17.43
CA ASN A 95 -4.53 6.67 -17.76
C ASN A 95 -5.08 5.24 -17.56
N SER A 96 -4.21 4.26 -17.33
CA SER A 96 -4.56 2.86 -17.18
C SER A 96 -4.12 2.39 -15.80
N PHE A 97 -5.05 1.78 -15.06
CA PHE A 97 -4.76 1.24 -13.73
C PHE A 97 -3.66 0.16 -13.76
N PHE A 98 -3.70 -0.73 -14.77
CA PHE A 98 -2.74 -1.81 -14.93
C PHE A 98 -2.30 -1.95 -16.39
N LYS A 99 -1.00 -2.26 -16.57
CA LYS A 99 -0.40 -2.67 -17.84
C LYS A 99 0.65 -3.73 -17.53
N LEU A 100 0.58 -4.90 -18.17
CA LEU A 100 1.57 -5.97 -17.97
C LEU A 100 3.01 -5.52 -18.29
N SER A 101 3.19 -4.63 -19.29
CA SER A 101 4.51 -4.05 -19.62
C SER A 101 5.09 -3.13 -18.54
N LYS A 102 4.27 -2.70 -17.58
CA LYS A 102 4.67 -1.92 -16.40
C LYS A 102 4.40 -2.71 -15.11
N ALA A 103 4.36 -4.03 -15.20
CA ALA A 103 4.33 -4.92 -14.06
C ALA A 103 5.68 -5.63 -13.90
N SER A 104 5.94 -6.08 -12.69
CA SER A 104 7.08 -6.89 -12.32
C SER A 104 6.57 -8.10 -11.57
N ALA A 105 7.39 -9.14 -11.42
CA ALA A 105 7.03 -10.30 -10.61
C ALA A 105 8.17 -10.62 -9.67
N ILE A 106 7.81 -10.85 -8.40
CA ILE A 106 8.71 -11.34 -7.38
C ILE A 106 8.47 -12.83 -7.25
N THR A 107 9.46 -13.63 -7.62
CA THR A 107 9.35 -15.09 -7.57
C THR A 107 9.45 -15.61 -6.13
N ALA A 108 9.17 -16.91 -5.96
CA ALA A 108 9.21 -17.53 -4.64
C ALA A 108 10.56 -17.42 -3.91
N ASP A 109 11.65 -17.44 -4.68
CA ASP A 109 13.04 -17.27 -4.26
C ASP A 109 13.47 -15.79 -4.15
N GLY A 110 12.57 -14.84 -4.44
CA GLY A 110 12.81 -13.40 -4.30
C GLY A 110 13.46 -12.73 -5.51
N SER A 111 13.55 -13.42 -6.67
CA SER A 111 14.00 -12.79 -7.91
C SER A 111 12.97 -11.81 -8.45
N THR A 112 13.42 -10.62 -8.86
CA THR A 112 12.56 -9.51 -9.28
C THR A 112 12.54 -9.28 -10.78
N THR A 113 13.18 -10.14 -11.58
CA THR A 113 13.45 -9.89 -13.01
C THR A 113 12.61 -10.74 -13.96
N LYS A 114 11.70 -11.59 -13.45
CA LYS A 114 11.00 -12.60 -14.25
C LYS A 114 10.17 -12.03 -15.40
N ILE A 115 9.53 -10.86 -15.22
CA ILE A 115 8.74 -10.18 -16.27
C ILE A 115 9.13 -8.71 -16.45
N GLY A 116 10.32 -8.32 -15.97
CA GLY A 116 10.80 -6.93 -15.98
C GLY A 116 10.82 -6.28 -14.60
N VAL A 117 11.43 -5.09 -14.50
CA VAL A 117 11.67 -4.35 -13.24
C VAL A 117 10.97 -3.00 -13.17
N ASP A 118 10.18 -2.65 -14.19
CA ASP A 118 9.50 -1.36 -14.26
C ASP A 118 8.17 -1.30 -13.51
N GLY A 119 7.73 -2.43 -12.91
CA GLY A 119 6.58 -2.49 -12.03
C GLY A 119 6.84 -2.01 -10.61
N PHE A 120 8.08 -2.02 -10.14
CA PHE A 120 8.40 -1.50 -8.81
C PHE A 120 8.22 0.02 -8.73
N CYS A 121 7.72 0.52 -7.60
CA CYS A 121 7.61 1.96 -7.39
C CYS A 121 8.98 2.62 -7.31
N LYS A 122 9.18 3.64 -8.15
CA LYS A 122 10.34 4.53 -8.11
C LYS A 122 10.00 5.79 -7.31
N ALA A 123 10.99 6.44 -6.73
CA ALA A 123 10.78 7.58 -5.83
C ALA A 123 10.02 8.77 -6.45
N ASN A 124 9.97 8.88 -7.79
CA ASN A 124 9.26 9.93 -8.52
C ASN A 124 7.89 9.49 -9.08
N GLN A 125 7.41 8.28 -8.77
CA GLN A 125 6.20 7.69 -9.33
C GLN A 125 5.06 7.71 -8.32
N PHE A 126 4.51 8.89 -8.12
CA PHE A 126 3.51 9.12 -7.09
C PHE A 126 2.12 8.64 -7.50
N ALA A 127 1.43 8.05 -6.53
CA ALA A 127 0.06 7.61 -6.64
C ALA A 127 -0.95 8.77 -6.58
N MET A 128 -0.49 10.00 -6.30
CA MET A 128 -1.29 11.22 -6.35
C MET A 128 -0.48 12.40 -6.91
N GLY A 129 -1.15 13.34 -7.58
CA GLY A 129 -0.53 14.52 -8.19
C GLY A 129 0.12 15.52 -7.23
N ARG A 130 -0.02 15.36 -5.91
CA ARG A 130 0.67 16.18 -4.89
C ARG A 130 2.00 15.59 -4.43
N SER A 131 2.54 14.59 -5.12
CA SER A 131 3.83 13.96 -4.83
C SER A 131 4.02 13.47 -3.38
N ALA A 132 2.92 13.07 -2.75
CA ALA A 132 2.94 12.76 -1.32
C ALA A 132 3.07 11.27 -1.04
N VAL A 133 2.44 10.41 -1.85
CA VAL A 133 2.31 8.98 -1.55
C VAL A 133 2.85 8.12 -2.69
N LEU A 134 3.66 7.13 -2.35
CA LEU A 134 4.03 6.01 -3.22
C LEU A 134 3.19 4.81 -2.82
N SER A 135 2.56 4.13 -3.78
CA SER A 135 1.73 2.96 -3.50
C SER A 135 2.06 1.84 -4.47
N GLN A 136 2.46 0.69 -3.92
CA GLN A 136 2.69 -0.53 -4.70
C GLN A 136 1.61 -1.55 -4.40
N VAL A 137 1.06 -2.12 -5.46
CA VAL A 137 0.10 -3.21 -5.40
C VAL A 137 0.84 -4.52 -5.60
N TYR A 138 0.52 -5.50 -4.75
CA TYR A 138 1.01 -6.87 -4.79
C TYR A 138 -0.20 -7.78 -4.99
N LEU A 139 -0.16 -8.62 -6.01
CA LEU A 139 -1.18 -9.62 -6.28
C LEU A 139 -0.55 -10.99 -6.07
N THR A 140 -1.27 -11.87 -5.39
CA THR A 140 -0.85 -13.23 -5.08
C THR A 140 -1.99 -14.19 -5.35
N LYS A 141 -1.67 -15.41 -5.76
CA LYS A 141 -2.68 -16.46 -5.87
C LYS A 141 -2.85 -17.15 -4.53
N ASN A 142 -4.04 -17.04 -3.96
CA ASN A 142 -4.34 -17.74 -2.71
C ASN A 142 -4.49 -19.24 -2.99
N ALA A 143 -3.76 -20.03 -2.22
CA ALA A 143 -3.94 -21.47 -2.20
C ALA A 143 -5.24 -21.79 -1.46
N THR A 144 -6.39 -21.72 -2.13
CA THR A 144 -7.57 -22.37 -1.58
C THR A 144 -7.40 -23.87 -1.71
N THR A 145 -7.64 -24.60 -0.63
CA THR A 145 -7.91 -26.04 -0.65
C THR A 145 -9.15 -26.25 -1.54
N SER A 146 -8.94 -26.31 -2.85
CA SER A 146 -10.04 -26.44 -3.79
C SER A 146 -10.54 -27.87 -3.69
N THR A 147 -11.82 -28.03 -3.36
CA THR A 147 -12.53 -29.24 -3.76
C THR A 147 -12.30 -29.44 -5.27
N PRO A 148 -11.96 -30.64 -5.74
CA PRO A 148 -11.80 -30.91 -7.17
C PRO A 148 -13.00 -30.33 -7.93
N PHE A 149 -12.74 -29.58 -9.01
CA PHE A 149 -13.75 -28.90 -9.85
C PHE A 149 -14.53 -27.73 -9.22
N GLY A 150 -14.16 -27.23 -8.03
CA GLY A 150 -14.87 -26.11 -7.38
C GLY A 150 -14.85 -24.79 -8.15
N GLY A 151 -13.83 -24.57 -9.01
CA GLY A 151 -13.70 -23.40 -9.87
C GLY A 151 -14.17 -23.60 -11.31
N VAL A 152 -14.83 -24.73 -11.62
CA VAL A 152 -15.33 -25.06 -12.95
C VAL A 152 -16.86 -24.81 -12.99
N PRO A 153 -17.39 -24.00 -13.92
CA PRO A 153 -18.81 -23.87 -14.19
C PRO A 153 -19.42 -25.24 -14.46
N LYS A 154 -20.45 -25.58 -13.70
CA LYS A 154 -21.21 -26.81 -13.87
C LYS A 154 -21.70 -26.89 -15.32
N GLY A 155 -21.43 -28.01 -15.99
CA GLY A 155 -21.83 -28.25 -17.39
C GLY A 155 -20.78 -27.93 -18.45
N THR A 156 -19.53 -27.62 -18.08
CA THR A 156 -18.44 -27.40 -19.03
C THR A 156 -17.40 -28.53 -18.98
N SER A 157 -16.94 -29.00 -20.16
CA SER A 157 -15.85 -29.97 -20.28
C SER A 157 -14.51 -29.25 -20.40
N LEU A 158 -13.59 -29.55 -19.49
CA LEU A 158 -12.21 -29.08 -19.56
C LEU A 158 -11.56 -29.63 -20.84
N GLY A 159 -11.21 -28.73 -21.78
CA GLY A 159 -10.56 -29.08 -23.05
C GLY A 159 -11.40 -28.87 -24.33
N GLN A 160 -12.67 -28.48 -24.24
CA GLN A 160 -13.53 -28.21 -25.41
C GLN A 160 -14.05 -26.76 -25.54
N SER A 161 -13.78 -25.89 -24.55
CA SER A 161 -14.19 -24.47 -24.60
C SER A 161 -12.98 -23.52 -24.65
N ASN A 162 -13.00 -22.57 -25.58
CA ASN A 162 -12.03 -21.47 -25.72
C ASN A 162 -12.15 -20.39 -24.63
N VAL A 163 -12.99 -20.60 -23.61
CA VAL A 163 -13.20 -19.65 -22.52
C VAL A 163 -12.35 -20.08 -21.34
N PRO A 164 -11.47 -19.24 -20.75
CA PRO A 164 -10.70 -19.62 -19.57
C PRO A 164 -11.65 -19.94 -18.39
N VAL A 165 -11.71 -21.22 -18.03
CA VAL A 165 -12.68 -21.81 -17.08
C VAL A 165 -12.09 -21.90 -15.67
N THR A 166 -11.42 -20.85 -15.20
CA THR A 166 -10.70 -20.90 -13.91
C THR A 166 -11.11 -19.75 -13.02
N THR A 167 -11.88 -20.06 -11.97
CA THR A 167 -12.00 -19.20 -10.80
C THR A 167 -10.65 -19.14 -10.08
N HIS A 168 -10.07 -17.96 -9.99
CA HIS A 168 -8.85 -17.68 -9.24
C HIS A 168 -9.20 -16.96 -7.94
N ASN A 169 -8.67 -17.46 -6.83
CA ASN A 169 -8.65 -16.72 -5.59
C ASN A 169 -7.34 -15.92 -5.57
N ILE A 170 -7.47 -14.60 -5.57
CA ILE A 170 -6.36 -13.65 -5.68
C ILE A 170 -6.38 -12.75 -4.45
N GLY A 171 -5.30 -12.76 -3.67
CA GLY A 171 -5.07 -11.79 -2.61
C GLY A 171 -4.39 -10.56 -3.20
N ALA A 172 -4.97 -9.38 -2.97
CA ALA A 172 -4.39 -8.10 -3.32
C ALA A 172 -3.95 -7.37 -2.06
N THR A 173 -2.68 -6.99 -2.01
CA THR A 173 -2.10 -6.18 -0.94
C THR A 173 -1.63 -4.86 -1.51
N VAL A 174 -2.11 -3.74 -0.98
CA VAL A 174 -1.64 -2.41 -1.33
C VAL A 174 -0.79 -1.87 -0.18
N ILE A 175 0.43 -1.45 -0.49
CA ILE A 175 1.34 -0.85 0.48
C ILE A 175 1.61 0.59 0.05
N SER A 176 1.23 1.53 0.90
CA SER A 176 1.35 2.96 0.67
C SER A 176 2.32 3.59 1.67
N VAL A 177 3.23 4.45 1.21
CA VAL A 177 4.20 5.16 2.05
C VAL A 177 4.31 6.63 1.69
N LEU A 178 4.73 7.44 2.68
CA LEU A 178 5.13 8.83 2.48
C LEU A 178 6.66 8.93 2.50
N PRO A 179 7.32 8.96 1.33
CA PRO A 179 8.78 8.95 1.26
C PRO A 179 9.43 10.19 1.89
N SER A 180 8.71 11.32 1.98
CA SER A 180 9.19 12.58 2.56
C SER A 180 9.20 12.62 4.09
N PHE A 181 8.66 11.61 4.77
CA PHE A 181 8.50 11.64 6.23
C PHE A 181 9.71 11.10 7.00
N ALA A 182 10.60 10.34 6.35
CA ALA A 182 11.82 9.82 6.96
C ALA A 182 13.06 10.31 6.20
N GLY A 183 14.20 10.40 6.89
CA GLY A 183 15.50 10.72 6.27
C GLY A 183 16.09 9.59 5.41
N ALA A 184 15.26 8.63 4.99
CA ALA A 184 15.66 7.50 4.15
C ALA A 184 15.94 7.96 2.71
N THR A 185 16.96 7.38 2.11
CA THR A 185 17.30 7.65 0.70
C THR A 185 16.28 6.99 -0.23
N THR A 186 16.14 7.54 -1.45
CA THR A 186 15.28 6.96 -2.48
C THR A 186 15.60 5.50 -2.76
N THR A 187 16.89 5.13 -2.76
CA THR A 187 17.35 3.75 -2.95
C THR A 187 16.90 2.81 -1.84
N GLN A 188 16.85 3.26 -0.58
CA GLN A 188 16.35 2.45 0.53
C GLN A 188 14.86 2.16 0.39
N ILE A 189 14.08 3.17 0.00
CA ILE A 189 12.63 3.06 -0.21
C ILE A 189 12.34 2.10 -1.37
N GLU A 190 13.01 2.29 -2.51
CA GLU A 190 12.90 1.42 -3.67
C GLU A 190 13.37 -0.01 -3.37
N GLY A 191 14.37 -0.16 -2.49
CA GLY A 191 14.85 -1.44 -2.00
C GLY A 191 13.79 -2.20 -1.21
N CYS A 192 13.06 -1.52 -0.32
CA CYS A 192 11.94 -2.14 0.41
C CYS A 192 10.84 -2.62 -0.53
N PHE A 193 10.48 -1.82 -1.54
CA PHE A 193 9.45 -2.19 -2.51
C PHE A 193 9.82 -3.38 -3.42
N LYS A 194 11.10 -3.73 -3.50
CA LYS A 194 11.57 -4.92 -4.24
C LYS A 194 11.48 -6.22 -3.44
N GLN A 195 11.09 -6.15 -2.17
CA GLN A 195 10.85 -7.31 -1.34
C GLN A 195 9.42 -7.82 -1.50
N ARG A 196 9.19 -9.08 -1.10
CA ARG A 196 7.84 -9.64 -1.02
C ARG A 196 6.98 -8.86 -0.02
N ALA A 197 5.67 -8.82 -0.26
CA ALA A 197 4.72 -8.04 0.55
C ALA A 197 4.86 -8.28 2.07
N SER A 198 5.18 -9.52 2.47
CA SER A 198 5.38 -9.91 3.87
C SER A 198 6.58 -9.28 4.56
N ALA A 199 7.61 -8.86 3.81
CA ALA A 199 8.84 -8.28 4.35
C ALA A 199 8.88 -6.74 4.26
N VAL A 200 8.07 -6.16 3.37
CA VAL A 200 8.05 -4.72 3.09
C VAL A 200 7.71 -3.90 4.34
N GLY A 201 6.74 -4.34 5.14
CA GLY A 201 6.36 -3.66 6.38
C GLY A 201 7.54 -3.54 7.37
N ALA A 202 8.21 -4.66 7.64
CA ALA A 202 9.40 -4.68 8.50
C ALA A 202 10.55 -3.81 7.96
N CYS A 203 10.70 -3.76 6.62
CA CYS A 203 11.70 -2.89 5.98
C CYS A 203 11.40 -1.40 6.24
N PHE A 204 10.14 -0.97 6.09
CA PHE A 204 9.75 0.41 6.37
C PHE A 204 9.82 0.78 7.85
N GLU A 205 9.49 -0.15 8.75
CA GLU A 205 9.66 0.02 10.20
C GLU A 205 11.13 0.23 10.57
N GLY A 206 12.03 -0.58 10.00
CA GLY A 206 13.48 -0.44 10.22
C GLY A 206 14.06 0.89 9.76
N LEU A 207 13.39 1.56 8.80
CA LEU A 207 13.75 2.89 8.30
C LEU A 207 12.98 4.03 8.98
N GLY A 208 12.04 3.73 9.89
CA GLY A 208 11.19 4.72 10.54
C GLY A 208 10.23 5.44 9.59
N ILE A 209 9.87 4.81 8.46
CA ILE A 209 8.95 5.37 7.47
C ILE A 209 7.51 5.00 7.86
N PRO A 210 6.58 5.96 7.98
CA PRO A 210 5.17 5.65 8.14
C PRO A 210 4.64 5.00 6.86
N TYR A 211 4.00 3.85 7.03
CA TYR A 211 3.41 3.07 5.96
C TYR A 211 2.01 2.61 6.34
N ASN A 212 1.20 2.31 5.33
CA ASN A 212 -0.08 1.65 5.45
C ASN A 212 -0.06 0.40 4.57
N MET A 213 -0.59 -0.70 5.09
CA MET A 213 -0.76 -1.95 4.36
C MET A 213 -2.22 -2.36 4.46
N GLN A 214 -2.87 -2.51 3.32
CA GLN A 214 -4.23 -3.06 3.22
C GLN A 214 -4.20 -4.32 2.39
N HIS A 215 -4.95 -5.32 2.82
CA HIS A 215 -5.06 -6.60 2.13
C HIS A 215 -6.53 -6.94 1.92
N SER A 216 -6.85 -7.46 0.75
CA SER A 216 -8.20 -7.90 0.38
C SER A 216 -8.12 -9.12 -0.53
N ASP A 217 -9.03 -10.06 -0.33
CA ASP A 217 -9.10 -11.30 -1.10
C ASP A 217 -10.27 -11.26 -2.09
N TYR A 218 -9.97 -11.62 -3.34
CA TYR A 218 -10.93 -11.61 -4.44
C TYR A 218 -11.06 -13.00 -5.06
N THR A 219 -12.29 -13.37 -5.37
CA THR A 219 -12.58 -14.53 -6.22
C THR A 219 -12.92 -14.01 -7.61
N VAL A 220 -11.98 -14.14 -8.55
CA VAL A 220 -12.11 -13.63 -9.92
C VAL A 220 -12.27 -14.80 -10.90
N GLY A 221 -13.27 -14.71 -11.77
CA GLY A 221 -13.61 -15.79 -12.70
C GLY A 221 -14.76 -16.67 -12.20
N GLY A 222 -15.61 -17.08 -13.14
CA GLY A 222 -16.94 -17.65 -12.90
C GLY A 222 -18.01 -16.72 -13.49
N GLN A 223 -18.99 -17.29 -14.20
CA GLN A 223 -20.07 -16.50 -14.81
C GLN A 223 -20.73 -15.58 -13.76
N PRO A 224 -21.03 -14.31 -14.08
CA PRO A 224 -21.90 -13.51 -13.24
C PRO A 224 -23.25 -14.23 -13.16
N LYS A 225 -23.58 -14.78 -11.99
CA LYS A 225 -24.94 -15.24 -11.75
C LYS A 225 -25.81 -14.00 -11.60
N LEU A 226 -26.65 -13.74 -12.60
CA LEU A 226 -27.90 -13.04 -12.36
C LEU A 226 -28.70 -13.91 -11.40
N VAL A 227 -28.86 -13.45 -10.16
CA VAL A 227 -29.85 -14.00 -9.26
C VAL A 227 -31.17 -13.39 -9.69
N SER A 228 -32.13 -14.25 -10.02
CA SER A 228 -33.49 -13.88 -10.46
C SER A 228 -34.22 -13.02 -9.43
#